data_AF-A0A2W4LJT3-F1
#
_entry.id   AF-A0A2W4LJT3-F1
#
_cell.length_a   1.000
_cell.length_b   1.000
_cell.length_c   1.000
_cell.angle_alpha   90.00
_cell.angle_beta   90.00
_cell.angle_gamma   90.00
#
_symmetry.space_group_name_H-M   'P 1'
#
loop_
_entity.id
_entity.type
_entity.pdbx_description
1 polymer ?
#
loop_
_entity_poly.entity_id
_entity_poly.type
_entity_poly.pdbx_seq_one_letter_code
_entity_poly.pdbx_strand_id
1 'polypeptide(L)'
;MDCDSVALRHTERNAPRSWEQSARAIEGYCSRLLVAGFTPTLFLAHECAAEHVPLLEELAGRGVELGLLIHPPMMELGRFKRNLGEYSPEEQRLIADFAAERFADAIGVRPRS
;
A
#
# COMPACT_ATOMS: atom_id res chain seq x y z
N MET A 1 -1.08 3.94 28.46
CA MET A 1 -0.68 2.94 27.45
C MET A 1 0.58 3.52 26.82
N ASP A 2 1.74 3.16 27.35
CA ASP A 2 3.03 3.57 26.79
C ASP A 2 3.23 2.80 25.49
N CYS A 3 2.88 3.45 24.39
CA CYS A 3 3.26 2.98 23.05
C CYS A 3 4.67 3.50 22.82
N ASP A 4 5.67 2.76 23.31
CA ASP A 4 7.06 3.02 22.98
C ASP A 4 7.18 3.10 21.46
N SER A 5 7.80 4.17 20.95
CA SER A 5 8.02 4.30 19.53
C SER A 5 8.88 3.12 19.07
N VAL A 6 8.28 2.19 18.32
CA VAL A 6 9.04 1.19 17.58
C VAL A 6 9.91 2.03 16.64
N ALA A 7 11.18 2.22 17.02
CA ALA A 7 12.14 2.91 16.20
C ALA A 7 12.08 2.28 14.81
N LEU A 8 11.54 3.03 13.84
CA LEU A 8 11.45 2.70 12.42
C LEU A 8 12.88 2.57 11.87
N ARG A 9 13.59 1.52 12.24
CA ARG A 9 14.99 1.26 11.86
C ARG A 9 15.15 0.03 10.98
N HIS A 10 14.06 -0.59 10.54
CA HIS A 10 14.12 -1.89 9.85
C HIS A 10 13.38 -2.00 8.53
N THR A 11 12.70 -0.94 8.05
CA THR A 11 11.93 -1.02 6.79
C THR A 11 12.83 -1.20 5.57
N GLU A 12 13.98 -0.52 5.51
CA GLU A 12 14.88 -0.62 4.35
C GLU A 12 15.57 -1.98 4.21
N ARG A 13 15.82 -2.70 5.32
CA ARG A 13 16.60 -3.96 5.27
C ARG A 13 15.79 -5.15 4.73
N ASN A 14 14.47 -5.09 4.84
CA ASN A 14 13.55 -6.17 4.49
C ASN A 14 12.60 -5.82 3.33
N ALA A 15 12.74 -4.63 2.73
CA ALA A 15 11.96 -4.24 1.55
C ALA A 15 12.40 -5.06 0.31
N PRO A 16 11.47 -5.34 -0.63
CA PRO A 16 11.83 -5.94 -1.90
C PRO A 16 12.83 -5.03 -2.64
N ARG A 17 13.89 -5.63 -3.21
CA ARG A 17 14.95 -4.92 -3.93
C ARG A 17 14.63 -4.68 -5.41
N SER A 18 13.55 -5.28 -5.89
CA SER A 18 13.04 -5.12 -7.25
C SER A 18 11.54 -5.35 -7.31
N TRP A 19 10.90 -4.83 -8.35
CA TRP A 19 9.48 -5.07 -8.60
C TRP A 19 9.15 -6.54 -8.85
N GLU A 20 10.05 -7.28 -9.49
CA GLU A 20 9.92 -8.74 -9.64
C GLU A 20 9.92 -9.47 -8.28
N GLN A 21 10.77 -9.04 -7.34
CA GLN A 21 10.75 -9.61 -5.98
C GLN A 21 9.47 -9.22 -5.24
N SER A 22 8.98 -7.98 -5.42
CA SER A 22 7.71 -7.51 -4.87
C SER A 22 6.54 -8.38 -5.37
N ALA A 23 6.42 -8.58 -6.68
CA ALA A 23 5.37 -9.38 -7.31
C ALA A 23 5.33 -10.81 -6.75
N ARG A 24 6.49 -11.49 -6.71
CA ARG A 24 6.60 -12.85 -6.15
C ARG A 24 6.21 -12.93 -4.68
N ALA A 25 6.58 -11.91 -3.89
CA ALA A 25 6.22 -11.86 -2.47
C ALA A 25 4.71 -11.67 -2.28
N ILE A 26 4.09 -10.75 -3.03
CA ILE A 26 2.66 -10.48 -3.00
C ILE A 26 1.86 -11.73 -3.40
N GLU A 27 2.20 -12.33 -4.54
CA GLU A 27 1.54 -13.52 -5.06
C GLU A 27 1.67 -14.70 -4.09
N GLY A 28 2.89 -14.94 -3.57
CA GLY A 28 3.16 -16.03 -2.64
C GLY A 28 2.41 -15.87 -1.32
N TYR A 29 2.34 -14.66 -0.78
CA TYR A 29 1.56 -14.34 0.42
C TYR A 29 0.06 -14.61 0.20
N CYS A 30 -0.52 -14.02 -0.85
CA CYS A 30 -1.94 -14.14 -1.13
C CYS A 30 -2.35 -15.58 -1.44
N SER A 31 -1.57 -16.27 -2.26
CA SER A 31 -1.86 -17.66 -2.64
C SER A 31 -1.85 -18.59 -1.44
N ARG A 32 -0.90 -18.43 -0.50
CA ARG A 32 -0.87 -19.24 0.72
C ARG A 32 -2.09 -19.01 1.61
N LEU A 33 -2.51 -17.76 1.77
CA LEU A 33 -3.69 -17.44 2.59
C LEU A 33 -4.98 -17.95 1.95
N LEU A 34 -5.15 -17.76 0.64
CA LEU A 34 -6.30 -18.27 -0.09
C LEU A 34 -6.39 -19.81 -0.03
N VAL A 35 -5.26 -20.52 -0.20
CA VAL A 35 -5.20 -21.99 -0.06
C VAL A 35 -5.57 -22.44 1.36
N ALA A 36 -5.22 -21.65 2.37
CA ALA A 36 -5.58 -21.91 3.76
C ALA A 36 -7.02 -21.48 4.12
N GLY A 37 -7.80 -20.96 3.16
CA GLY A 37 -9.18 -20.54 3.35
C GLY A 37 -9.35 -19.16 3.99
N PHE A 38 -8.30 -18.33 4.01
CA PHE A 38 -8.36 -16.95 4.49
C PHE A 38 -8.47 -15.97 3.32
N THR A 39 -9.22 -14.89 3.53
CA THR A 39 -9.30 -13.76 2.61
C THR A 39 -8.21 -12.74 2.95
N PRO A 40 -7.15 -12.59 2.15
CA PRO A 40 -6.12 -11.59 2.39
C PRO A 40 -6.60 -10.19 2.00
N THR A 41 -6.15 -9.20 2.77
CA THR A 41 -6.25 -7.77 2.41
C THR A 41 -4.85 -7.21 2.23
N LEU A 42 -4.60 -6.56 1.09
CA LEU A 42 -3.35 -5.87 0.78
C LEU A 42 -3.52 -4.36 0.96
N PHE A 43 -2.78 -3.76 1.87
CA PHE A 43 -2.66 -2.30 1.98
C PHE A 43 -1.46 -1.83 1.14
N LEU A 44 -1.75 -1.16 0.03
CA LEU A 44 -0.77 -0.83 -1.00
C LEU A 44 -0.54 0.68 -1.07
N ALA A 45 0.72 1.09 -1.18
CA ALA A 45 1.04 2.43 -1.66
C ALA A 45 0.58 2.58 -3.13
N HIS A 46 0.21 3.79 -3.55
CA HIS A 46 -0.31 4.01 -4.90
C HIS A 46 0.70 3.66 -6.00
N GLU A 47 2.01 3.81 -5.74
CA GLU A 47 3.07 3.42 -6.67
C GLU A 47 3.14 1.90 -6.86
N CYS A 48 2.96 1.14 -5.77
CA CYS A 48 2.89 -0.31 -5.83
C CYS A 48 1.66 -0.77 -6.62
N ALA A 49 0.52 -0.09 -6.43
CA ALA A 49 -0.69 -0.35 -7.19
C ALA A 49 -0.49 -0.11 -8.69
N ALA A 50 0.17 1.00 -9.06
CA ALA A 50 0.47 1.33 -10.45
C ALA A 50 1.45 0.37 -11.12
N GLU A 51 2.46 -0.12 -10.38
CA GLU A 51 3.43 -1.07 -10.94
C GLU A 51 2.83 -2.47 -11.16
N HIS A 52 1.98 -2.94 -10.24
CA HIS A 52 1.50 -4.33 -10.23
C HIS A 52 0.08 -4.52 -10.76
N VAL A 53 -0.43 -3.61 -11.62
CA VAL A 53 -1.83 -3.64 -12.08
C VAL A 53 -2.30 -5.03 -12.51
N PRO A 54 -1.64 -5.74 -13.45
CA PRO A 54 -2.15 -7.04 -13.92
C PRO A 54 -2.20 -8.10 -12.81
N LEU A 55 -1.20 -8.11 -11.92
CA LEU A 55 -1.15 -9.03 -10.79
C LEU A 55 -2.27 -8.73 -9.79
N LEU A 56 -2.48 -7.45 -9.49
CA LEU A 56 -3.49 -7.02 -8.52
C LEU A 56 -4.91 -7.26 -9.03
N GLU A 57 -5.16 -7.08 -10.33
CA GLU A 57 -6.42 -7.45 -10.98
C GLU A 57 -6.71 -8.96 -10.86
N GLU A 58 -5.72 -9.81 -11.13
CA GLU A 58 -5.86 -11.26 -10.96
C GLU A 58 -6.17 -11.64 -9.51
N LEU A 59 -5.44 -11.06 -8.56
CA LEU A 59 -5.64 -11.30 -7.13
C LEU A 59 -7.01 -10.82 -6.66
N ALA A 60 -7.47 -9.64 -7.11
CA ALA A 60 -8.82 -9.17 -6.83
C ALA A 60 -9.89 -10.13 -7.38
N GLY A 61 -9.69 -10.66 -8.59
CA GLY A 61 -10.56 -11.69 -9.19
C GLY A 61 -10.61 -12.99 -8.39
N ARG A 62 -9.56 -13.28 -7.59
CA ARG A 62 -9.47 -14.43 -6.67
C ARG A 62 -10.03 -14.13 -5.28
N GLY A 63 -10.56 -12.93 -5.05
CA GLY A 63 -11.15 -12.50 -3.79
C GLY A 63 -10.19 -11.81 -2.82
N VAL A 64 -8.99 -11.44 -3.26
CA VAL A 64 -8.08 -10.60 -2.45
C VAL A 64 -8.63 -9.18 -2.36
N GLU A 65 -8.67 -8.63 -1.16
CA GLU A 65 -9.08 -7.24 -0.96
C GLU A 65 -7.89 -6.29 -1.18
N LEU A 66 -8.14 -5.20 -1.91
CA LEU A 66 -7.14 -4.17 -2.18
C LEU A 66 -7.51 -2.88 -1.46
N GLY A 67 -6.63 -2.45 -0.54
CA GLY A 67 -6.77 -1.22 0.23
C GLY A 67 -5.64 -0.25 -0.07
N LEU A 68 -5.90 1.04 0.11
CA LEU A 68 -4.90 2.10 -0.03
C LEU A 68 -4.16 2.30 1.30
N LEU A 69 -2.83 2.27 1.25
CA LEU A 69 -1.95 2.70 2.33
C LEU A 69 -1.46 4.13 2.05
N ILE A 70 -1.74 5.05 2.98
CA ILE A 70 -1.19 6.41 2.93
C ILE A 70 -0.08 6.53 3.97
N HIS A 71 1.16 6.58 3.49
CA HIS A 71 2.32 6.89 4.32
C HIS A 71 3.19 7.95 3.63
N PRO A 72 2.95 9.25 3.91
CA PRO A 72 3.52 10.34 3.12
C PRO A 72 5.05 10.31 2.97
N PRO A 73 5.85 9.96 4.00
CA PRO A 73 7.31 9.85 3.87
C PRO A 73 7.81 8.84 2.82
N MET A 74 7.01 7.82 2.49
CA MET A 74 7.35 6.84 1.45
C MET A 74 6.74 7.16 0.09
N MET A 75 5.83 8.14 0.01
CA MET A 75 5.17 8.52 -1.24
C MET A 75 6.03 9.48 -2.06
N GLU A 76 5.97 9.35 -3.38
CA GLU A 76 6.54 10.32 -4.33
C GLU A 76 8.03 10.63 -4.04
N LEU A 77 8.82 9.58 -3.77
CA LEU A 77 10.24 9.70 -3.39
C LEU A 77 10.46 10.65 -2.19
N GLY A 78 9.53 10.61 -1.24
CA GLY A 78 9.55 11.42 -0.02
C GLY A 78 9.22 12.87 -0.29
N ARG A 79 8.36 13.19 -1.26
CA ARG A 79 7.83 14.55 -1.48
C ARG A 79 7.24 15.13 -0.19
N PHE A 80 6.58 14.31 0.60
CA PHE A 80 6.00 14.66 1.90
C PHE A 80 6.93 14.20 3.01
N LYS A 81 7.46 15.13 3.82
CA LYS A 81 8.52 14.84 4.80
C LYS A 81 8.03 14.44 6.19
N ARG A 82 6.76 14.69 6.51
CA ARG A 82 6.18 14.44 7.84
C ARG A 82 5.22 13.25 7.79
N ASN A 83 4.86 12.69 8.94
CA ASN A 83 3.74 11.76 9.01
C ASN A 83 2.43 12.49 8.72
N LEU A 84 1.42 11.75 8.24
CA LEU A 84 0.15 12.34 7.83
C LEU A 84 -0.48 13.22 8.92
N GLY A 85 -0.49 12.75 10.17
CA GLY A 85 -1.08 13.47 11.30
C GLY A 85 -0.37 14.78 11.69
N GLU A 86 0.83 15.04 11.15
CA GLU A 86 1.59 16.27 11.42
C GLU A 86 1.28 17.40 10.42
N TYR A 87 0.48 17.12 9.39
CA TYR A 87 -0.03 18.11 8.44
C TYR A 87 -1.33 18.75 8.94
N SER A 88 -1.66 19.94 8.44
CA SER A 88 -2.98 20.54 8.68
C SER A 88 -4.10 19.68 8.09
N PRO A 89 -5.34 19.77 8.59
CA PRO A 89 -6.46 18.99 8.04
C PRO A 89 -6.67 19.15 6.53
N GLU A 90 -6.43 20.34 5.99
CA GLU A 90 -6.51 20.62 4.56
C GLU A 90 -5.41 19.88 3.78
N GLU A 91 -4.16 19.98 4.24
CA GLU A 91 -3.03 19.24 3.65
C GLU A 91 -3.23 17.72 3.73
N GLN A 92 -3.74 17.20 4.86
CA GLN A 92 -4.06 15.78 5.01
C GLN A 92 -5.06 15.31 3.97
N ARG A 93 -6.12 16.11 3.75
CA ARG A 93 -7.13 15.81 2.74
C ARG A 93 -6.55 15.82 1.34
N LEU A 94 -5.73 16.81 1.01
CA LEU A 94 -5.06 16.89 -0.29
C LEU A 94 -4.15 15.69 -0.54
N ILE A 95 -3.39 15.25 0.47
CA ILE A 95 -2.53 14.07 0.37
C ILE A 95 -3.36 12.80 0.16
N ALA A 96 -4.45 12.66 0.91
CA ALA A 96 -5.33 11.50 0.81
C ALA A 96 -6.05 11.44 -0.54
N ASP A 97 -6.59 12.56 -1.02
CA ASP A 97 -7.24 12.65 -2.33
C ASP A 97 -6.25 12.36 -3.45
N PHE A 98 -5.03 12.90 -3.39
CA PHE A 98 -3.96 12.61 -4.34
C PHE A 98 -3.65 11.11 -4.43
N ALA A 99 -3.44 10.45 -3.27
CA ALA A 99 -3.15 9.01 -3.23
C ALA A 99 -4.33 8.18 -3.73
N ALA A 100 -5.56 8.55 -3.34
CA ALA A 100 -6.78 7.86 -3.75
C ALA A 100 -7.04 7.96 -5.25
N GLU A 101 -6.77 9.11 -5.87
CA GLU A 101 -6.86 9.29 -7.32
C GLU A 101 -5.86 8.40 -8.05
N ARG A 102 -4.58 8.43 -7.66
CA ARG A 102 -3.55 7.59 -8.28
C ARG A 102 -3.83 6.09 -8.13
N PHE A 103 -4.35 5.69 -6.98
CA PHE A 103 -4.77 4.31 -6.76
C PHE A 103 -5.98 3.94 -7.63
N ALA A 104 -6.97 4.81 -7.73
CA ALA A 104 -8.15 4.59 -8.57
C ALA A 104 -7.78 4.50 -10.06
N ASP A 105 -6.85 5.33 -10.52
CA ASP A 105 -6.33 5.30 -11.89
C ASP A 105 -5.69 3.93 -12.21
N ALA A 106 -5.02 3.31 -11.23
CA ALA A 106 -4.34 2.03 -11.40
C ALA A 106 -5.28 0.82 -11.28
N ILE A 107 -6.18 0.81 -10.29
CA ILE A 107 -6.99 -0.37 -9.92
C ILE A 107 -8.42 -0.29 -10.49
N GLY A 108 -8.81 0.86 -11.04
CA GLY A 108 -10.15 1.10 -11.58
C GLY A 108 -11.24 1.28 -10.53
N VAL A 109 -10.90 1.23 -9.24
CA VAL A 109 -11.82 1.43 -8.11
C VAL A 109 -11.23 2.43 -7.13
N ARG A 110 -12.04 3.44 -6.76
CA ARG A 110 -11.67 4.37 -5.70
C ARG A 110 -11.78 3.67 -4.33
N PRO A 111 -10.73 3.71 -3.49
CA PRO A 111 -10.80 3.15 -2.15
C PRO A 111 -11.85 3.91 -1.33
N ARG A 112 -12.63 3.18 -0.52
CA ARG A 112 -13.79 3.73 0.22
C ARG A 112 -13.50 4.02 1.70
N SER A 113 -12.35 3.59 2.20
CA SER A 113 -11.91 3.69 3.60
C SER A 113 -10.42 3.95 3.65
#